data_AF-A0A9E8LUU4-F1
#
_entry.id   AF-A0A9E8LUU4-F1
#
_cell.length_a   1.000
_cell.length_b   1.000
_cell.length_c   1.000
_cell.angle_alpha   90.00
_cell.angle_beta   90.00
_cell.angle_gamma   90.00
#
_symmetry.space_group_name_H-M   'P 1'
#
loop_
_entity.id
_entity.type
_entity.pdbx_description
1 polymer ?
#
loop_
_entity_poly.entity_id
_entity_poly.type
_entity_poly.pdbx_seq_one_letter_code
_entity_poly.pdbx_strand_id
1 'polypeptide(L)'
;MKTLKETTRYELLVEQFYMESSTPFFQQLHLSLDRILFYVYTYTNIYFIEFIDEKVLYSYIKYHRQKSFSEVSFKDVLKDINNFLYFLKYEKRMKNIPKVDLSINNFHLWTKL
;
A
#
# COMPACT_ATOMS: atom_id res chain seq x y z
N MET A 1 9.63 27.58 24.22
CA MET A 1 9.50 26.16 23.83
C MET A 1 8.52 26.09 22.66
N LYS A 2 8.96 25.66 21.47
CA LYS A 2 8.03 25.29 20.39
C LYS A 2 7.32 24.02 20.85
N THR A 3 6.02 24.10 21.10
CA THR A 3 5.15 22.93 21.27
C THR A 3 5.25 22.12 19.98
N LEU A 4 5.82 20.91 20.07
CA LEU A 4 5.70 19.91 19.01
C LEU A 4 4.20 19.71 18.78
N LYS A 5 3.67 20.12 17.62
CA LYS A 5 2.32 19.73 17.23
C LYS A 5 2.29 18.20 17.21
N GLU A 6 1.34 17.60 17.93
CA GLU A 6 1.10 16.17 17.85
C GLU A 6 0.62 15.84 16.44
N THR A 7 1.50 15.32 15.59
CA THR A 7 1.13 14.85 14.24
C THR A 7 0.33 13.56 14.38
N THR A 8 -0.86 13.52 13.77
CA THR A 8 -1.70 12.32 13.77
C THR A 8 -1.06 11.22 12.94
N ARG A 9 -1.40 9.95 13.23
CA ARG A 9 -0.94 8.81 12.41
C ARG A 9 -1.33 8.95 10.94
N TYR A 10 -2.52 9.51 10.67
CA TYR A 10 -2.97 9.75 9.31
C TYR A 10 -2.07 10.75 8.58
N GLU A 11 -1.77 11.89 9.21
CA GLU A 11 -0.88 12.90 8.63
C GLU A 11 0.52 12.34 8.35
N LEU A 12 1.09 11.56 9.29
CA LEU A 12 2.38 10.89 9.09
C LEU A 12 2.35 9.94 7.88
N LEU A 13 1.29 9.16 7.72
CA LEU A 13 1.17 8.25 6.57
C LEU A 13 0.96 9.04 5.27
N VAL A 14 0.11 10.07 5.26
CA VAL A 14 -0.11 10.92 4.08
C VAL A 14 1.20 11.55 3.61
N GLU A 15 1.99 12.13 4.51
CA GLU A 15 3.30 12.70 4.16
C GLU A 15 4.21 11.65 3.51
N GLN A 16 4.19 10.42 4.00
CA GLN A 16 4.98 9.33 3.43
C GLN A 16 4.45 8.86 2.07
N PHE A 17 3.15 8.84 1.82
CA PHE A 17 2.59 8.44 0.53
C PHE A 17 2.66 9.56 -0.54
N TYR A 18 2.63 10.84 -0.14
CA TYR A 18 2.41 11.98 -1.04
C TYR A 18 3.55 13.01 -1.07
N MET A 19 4.79 12.66 -0.71
CA MET A 19 5.93 13.56 -0.96
C MET A 19 5.99 13.95 -2.43
N GLU A 20 6.28 15.23 -2.69
CA GLU A 20 6.29 15.91 -3.99
C GLU A 20 7.00 15.09 -5.08
N SER A 21 6.26 14.18 -5.73
CA SER A 21 6.70 13.48 -6.92
C SER A 21 6.19 14.25 -8.12
N SER A 22 7.11 14.74 -8.93
CA SER A 22 6.85 15.57 -10.11
C SER A 22 6.66 14.78 -11.40
N THR A 23 6.55 13.44 -11.32
CA THR A 23 6.43 12.61 -12.53
C THR A 23 4.96 12.47 -12.97
N PRO A 24 4.64 12.63 -14.27
CA PRO A 24 3.27 12.43 -14.78
C PRO A 24 2.72 11.02 -14.51
N PHE A 25 3.61 10.03 -14.40
CA PHE A 25 3.25 8.67 -14.05
C PHE A 25 2.69 8.55 -12.62
N PHE A 26 3.17 9.40 -11.70
CA PHE A 26 2.69 9.44 -10.32
C PHE A 26 1.19 9.77 -10.23
N GLN A 27 0.67 10.59 -11.15
CA GLN A 27 -0.75 10.90 -11.22
C GLN A 27 -1.62 9.66 -11.44
N GLN A 28 -1.09 8.67 -12.16
CA GLN A 28 -1.78 7.40 -12.42
C GLN A 28 -1.70 6.43 -11.23
N LEU A 29 -0.72 6.63 -10.33
CA LEU A 29 -0.52 5.82 -9.13
C LEU A 29 -1.42 6.26 -7.98
N HIS A 30 -1.84 7.53 -7.94
CA HIS A 30 -2.56 8.11 -6.80
C HIS A 30 -3.74 7.28 -6.33
N LEU A 31 -4.62 6.84 -7.23
CA LEU A 31 -5.79 6.05 -6.83
C LEU A 31 -5.41 4.71 -6.17
N SER A 32 -4.33 4.08 -6.63
CA SER A 32 -3.82 2.84 -6.00
C SER A 32 -3.22 3.12 -4.64
N LEU A 33 -2.45 4.21 -4.52
CA LEU A 33 -1.81 4.64 -3.29
C LEU A 33 -2.85 5.08 -2.24
N ASP A 34 -3.90 5.80 -2.63
CA ASP A 34 -5.02 6.20 -1.78
C ASP A 34 -5.70 4.99 -1.14
N ARG A 35 -5.98 3.95 -1.94
CA ARG A 35 -6.63 2.74 -1.44
C ARG A 35 -5.76 1.97 -0.44
N ILE A 36 -4.46 1.85 -0.73
CA ILE A 36 -3.53 1.19 0.18
C ILE A 36 -3.33 2.02 1.45
N LEU A 37 -3.19 3.35 1.33
CA LEU A 37 -3.14 4.26 2.47
C LEU A 37 -4.39 4.10 3.35
N PHE A 38 -5.58 4.14 2.75
CA PHE A 38 -6.84 3.96 3.46
C PHE A 38 -6.88 2.63 4.21
N TYR A 39 -6.47 1.54 3.55
CA TYR A 39 -6.40 0.23 4.19
C TYR A 39 -5.41 0.20 5.37
N VAL A 40 -4.18 0.65 5.15
CA VAL A 40 -3.12 0.66 6.18
C VAL A 40 -3.53 1.51 7.37
N TYR A 41 -4.06 2.70 7.12
CA TYR A 41 -4.58 3.57 8.16
C TYR A 41 -5.75 2.91 8.92
N THR A 42 -6.73 2.34 8.22
CA THR A 42 -7.97 1.88 8.89
C THR A 42 -7.79 0.54 9.60
N TYR A 43 -7.01 -0.39 9.05
CA TYR A 43 -7.00 -1.79 9.47
C TYR A 43 -5.66 -2.29 10.02
N THR A 44 -4.67 -1.42 10.15
CA THR A 44 -3.36 -1.76 10.75
C THR A 44 -2.95 -0.72 11.77
N ASN A 45 -1.93 -1.04 12.58
CA ASN A 45 -1.27 -0.09 13.48
C ASN A 45 0.08 0.40 12.92
N ILE A 46 0.27 0.34 11.60
CA ILE A 46 1.50 0.79 10.96
C ILE A 46 1.53 2.32 10.92
N TYR A 47 2.68 2.88 11.28
CA TYR A 47 2.96 4.32 11.25
C TYR A 47 3.88 4.71 10.10
N PHE A 48 4.72 3.78 9.62
CA PHE A 48 5.71 4.06 8.59
C PHE A 48 5.63 3.08 7.43
N ILE A 49 5.79 3.59 6.22
CA ILE A 49 5.63 2.80 5.00
C ILE A 49 6.70 1.72 4.84
N GLU A 50 7.87 1.85 5.48
CA GLU A 50 8.88 0.78 5.50
C GLU A 50 8.40 -0.48 6.22
N PHE A 51 7.39 -0.38 7.09
CA PHE A 51 6.82 -1.52 7.83
C PHE A 51 5.65 -2.19 7.10
N ILE A 52 5.28 -1.73 5.90
CA ILE A 52 4.31 -2.41 5.05
C ILE A 52 5.03 -3.58 4.36
N ASP A 53 4.94 -4.77 4.95
CA ASP A 53 5.57 -6.00 4.45
C ASP A 53 4.63 -6.82 3.53
N GLU A 54 5.09 -7.97 3.05
CA GLU A 54 4.29 -8.85 2.21
C GLU A 54 3.03 -9.37 2.92
N LYS A 55 3.05 -9.54 4.25
CA LYS A 55 1.88 -10.03 5.01
C LYS A 55 0.79 -8.96 5.04
N VAL A 56 1.16 -7.69 5.17
CA VAL A 56 0.23 -6.56 5.10
C VAL A 56 -0.40 -6.50 3.71
N LEU A 57 0.40 -6.63 2.65
CA LEU A 57 -0.10 -6.60 1.27
C LEU A 57 -0.97 -7.81 0.93
N TYR A 58 -0.68 -9.00 1.46
CA TYR A 58 -1.58 -10.15 1.34
C TYR A 58 -2.87 -9.96 2.14
N SER A 59 -2.80 -9.33 3.32
CA SER A 59 -3.99 -9.02 4.12
C SER A 59 -4.88 -7.99 3.45
N TYR A 60 -4.31 -7.06 2.67
CA TYR A 60 -5.06 -6.16 1.80
C TYR A 60 -5.89 -6.92 0.75
N ILE A 61 -5.32 -7.95 0.12
CA ILE A 61 -6.08 -8.82 -0.82
C ILE A 61 -7.23 -9.51 -0.08
N LYS A 62 -6.97 -10.06 1.11
CA LYS A 62 -7.99 -10.73 1.93
C LYS A 62 -9.14 -9.80 2.28
N TYR A 63 -8.83 -8.56 2.66
CA TYR A 63 -9.82 -7.54 2.99
C TYR A 63 -10.79 -7.30 1.81
N HIS A 64 -10.26 -7.11 0.60
CA HIS A 64 -11.12 -6.93 -0.58
C HIS A 64 -11.87 -8.21 -0.97
N ARG A 65 -11.26 -9.38 -0.78
CA ARG A 65 -11.92 -10.68 -0.99
C ARG A 65 -13.12 -10.86 -0.05
N GLN A 66 -12.98 -10.53 1.23
CA GLN A 66 -14.07 -10.62 2.21
C GLN A 66 -15.26 -9.71 1.84
N LYS A 67 -14.98 -8.60 1.16
CA LYS A 67 -15.99 -7.73 0.56
C LYS A 67 -16.46 -8.18 -0.84
N SER A 68 -16.10 -9.39 -1.26
CA SER A 68 -16.40 -9.93 -2.60
C SER A 68 -15.96 -9.03 -3.75
N PHE A 69 -14.89 -8.24 -3.54
CA PHE A 69 -14.36 -7.28 -4.53
C PHE A 69 -15.41 -6.29 -5.04
N SER A 70 -16.42 -5.94 -4.22
CA SER A 70 -17.55 -5.09 -4.63
C SER A 70 -17.15 -3.65 -4.93
N GLU A 71 -16.23 -3.09 -4.14
CA GLU A 71 -15.74 -1.70 -4.29
C GLU A 71 -14.55 -1.60 -5.26
N VAL A 72 -13.71 -2.63 -5.30
CA VAL A 72 -12.45 -2.68 -6.06
C VAL A 72 -12.28 -4.08 -6.62
N SER A 73 -12.16 -4.20 -7.94
CA SER A 73 -12.05 -5.50 -8.60
C SER A 73 -10.77 -6.23 -8.19
N PHE A 74 -10.76 -7.56 -8.27
CA PHE A 74 -9.56 -8.35 -7.98
C PHE A 74 -8.35 -7.90 -8.83
N LYS A 75 -8.57 -7.59 -10.10
CA LYS A 75 -7.52 -7.08 -11.00
C LYS A 75 -6.96 -5.74 -10.50
N ASP A 76 -7.81 -4.85 -10.04
CA ASP A 76 -7.39 -3.55 -9.51
C ASP A 76 -6.64 -3.69 -8.19
N VAL A 77 -7.04 -4.64 -7.32
CA VAL A 77 -6.30 -4.96 -6.08
C VAL A 77 -4.86 -5.42 -6.40
N LEU A 78 -4.67 -6.30 -7.39
CA LEU A 78 -3.32 -6.71 -7.80
C LEU A 78 -2.54 -5.54 -8.42
N LYS A 79 -3.21 -4.69 -9.21
CA LYS A 79 -2.62 -3.47 -9.77
C LYS A 79 -2.18 -2.53 -8.66
N ASP A 80 -2.96 -2.38 -7.59
CA ASP A 80 -2.62 -1.52 -6.46
C ASP A 80 -1.32 -1.96 -5.79
N ILE A 81 -1.18 -3.26 -5.54
CA ILE A 81 0.02 -3.82 -4.93
C ILE A 81 1.23 -3.59 -5.84
N ASN A 82 1.11 -3.87 -7.14
CA ASN A 82 2.20 -3.64 -8.09
C ASN A 82 2.61 -2.16 -8.17
N ASN A 83 1.62 -1.26 -8.18
CA ASN A 83 1.82 0.18 -8.18
C ASN A 83 2.51 0.65 -6.90
N PHE A 84 2.14 0.09 -5.75
CA PHE A 84 2.79 0.39 -4.47
C PHE A 84 4.23 -0.10 -4.44
N LEU A 85 4.51 -1.32 -4.91
CA LEU A 85 5.90 -1.82 -5.00
C LEU A 85 6.74 -0.97 -5.96
N TYR A 86 6.17 -0.54 -7.09
CA TYR A 86 6.80 0.41 -8.00
C TYR A 86 7.12 1.72 -7.27
N PHE A 87 6.14 2.28 -6.56
CA PHE A 87 6.31 3.51 -5.78
C PHE A 87 7.44 3.39 -4.76
N LEU A 88 7.48 2.31 -3.97
CA LEU A 88 8.57 2.06 -3.01
C LEU A 88 9.94 2.00 -3.72
N LYS A 89 10.00 1.35 -4.88
CA LYS A 89 11.23 1.14 -5.63
C LYS A 89 11.78 2.39 -6.28
N TYR A 90 10.94 3.14 -6.97
CA TYR A 90 11.38 4.17 -7.91
C TYR A 90 11.17 5.58 -7.36
N GLU A 91 10.04 5.83 -6.70
CA GLU A 91 9.73 7.15 -6.13
C GLU A 91 10.40 7.31 -4.76
N LYS A 92 10.27 6.30 -3.88
CA LYS A 92 10.91 6.32 -2.55
C LYS A 92 12.32 5.78 -2.52
N ARG A 93 12.77 5.12 -3.60
CA ARG A 93 14.12 4.55 -3.72
C ARG A 93 14.51 3.70 -2.51
N MET A 94 13.55 2.97 -1.96
CA MET A 94 13.77 2.15 -0.78
C MET A 94 14.66 0.96 -1.11
N LYS A 95 15.60 0.66 -0.20
CA LYS A 95 16.49 -0.50 -0.35
C LYS A 95 15.78 -1.82 -0.06
N ASN A 96 14.86 -1.81 0.90
CA ASN A 96 14.11 -2.97 1.33
C ASN A 96 12.68 -2.83 0.83
N ILE A 97 12.32 -3.65 -0.15
CA ILE A 97 10.99 -3.65 -0.77
C ILE A 97 10.38 -5.03 -0.50
N PRO A 98 9.10 -5.10 -0.10
CA PRO A 98 8.41 -6.37 0.11
C PRO A 98 8.50 -7.27 -1.12
N LYS A 99 8.85 -8.54 -0.89
CA LYS A 99 8.91 -9.55 -1.97
C LYS A 99 7.56 -10.23 -2.08
N VAL A 100 6.64 -9.58 -2.78
CA VAL A 100 5.30 -10.11 -3.01
C VAL A 100 5.29 -10.96 -4.28
N ASP A 101 4.98 -12.24 -4.15
CA ASP A 101 4.68 -13.12 -5.29
C ASP A 101 3.17 -13.19 -5.50
N LEU A 102 2.67 -12.53 -6.56
CA LEU A 102 1.28 -12.55 -7.02
C LEU A 102 1.10 -13.44 -8.26
N SER A 103 2.08 -14.27 -8.59
CA SER A 103 1.95 -15.20 -9.72
C SER A 103 0.88 -16.25 -9.42
N ILE A 104 0.21 -16.73 -10.46
CA ILE A 104 -0.74 -17.85 -10.37
C ILE A 104 -0.09 -19.13 -9.78
N ASN A 105 1.24 -19.24 -9.87
CA ASN A 105 2.01 -20.36 -9.36
C ASN A 105 2.21 -20.31 -7.83
N ASN A 106 1.91 -19.17 -7.19
CA ASN A 106 1.93 -19.06 -5.73
C ASN A 106 0.70 -19.74 -5.10
N PHE A 107 0.62 -21.07 -5.23
CA PHE A 107 -0.48 -21.87 -4.73
C PHE A 107 -0.71 -21.68 -3.22
N HIS A 108 0.38 -21.49 -2.48
CA HIS A 108 0.33 -21.27 -1.04
C HIS A 108 -0.43 -19.98 -0.67
N LEU A 109 -0.21 -18.91 -1.43
CA LEU A 109 -0.97 -17.67 -1.28
C LEU A 109 -2.44 -17.90 -1.60
N TRP A 110 -2.74 -18.40 -2.80
CA TRP A 110 -4.12 -18.48 -3.30
C TRP A 110 -5.02 -19.42 -2.50
N THR A 111 -4.46 -20.47 -1.91
CA THR A 111 -5.21 -21.38 -1.01
C THR A 111 -5.47 -20.81 0.38
N LYS A 112 -4.68 -19.81 0.80
CA LYS A 112 -4.79 -19.16 2.12
C LYS A 112 -5.49 -17.80 2.09
N LEU A 113 -5.65 -17.22 0.90
CA LEU A 113 -6.48 -16.04 0.66
C LEU A 113 -7.94 -16.41 0.79
#